data_AF-A0A1C2XTU5-F1
#
_entry.id   AF-A0A1C2XTU5-F1
#
_cell.length_a   1.000
_cell.length_b   1.000
_cell.length_c   1.000
_cell.angle_alpha   90.00
_cell.angle_beta   90.00
_cell.angle_gamma   90.00
#
_symmetry.space_group_name_H-M   'P 1'
#
loop_
_entity.id
_entity.type
_entity.pdbx_description
1 polymer ?
#
loop_
_entity_poly.entity_id
_entity_poly.type
_entity_poly.pdbx_seq_one_letter_code
_entity_poly.pdbx_strand_id
1 'polypeptide(L)'
;MDLQYKGVNSRGRAEWIERDLARPTLPEGLVMEEWQVNQYIPFVDGIRSYIGRDLTKDELNTIAWLAGYEQSTINNIMSLIKAANLQGNVQR
;
A
#
# COMPACT_ATOMS: atom_id res chain seq x y z
N MET A 1 -3.55 -1.79 8.00
CA MET A 1 -4.37 -1.02 7.05
C MET A 1 -5.67 -0.69 7.75
N ASP A 2 -5.86 0.57 8.08
CA ASP A 2 -7.10 1.20 8.54
C ASP A 2 -7.50 2.27 7.50
N LEU A 3 -7.95 1.78 6.33
CA LEU A 3 -8.35 2.60 5.20
C LEU A 3 -9.86 2.90 5.26
N GLN A 4 -10.22 4.18 5.31
CA GLN A 4 -11.60 4.64 5.46
C GLN A 4 -12.00 5.62 4.37
N TYR A 5 -13.23 5.50 3.88
CA TYR A 5 -13.76 6.47 2.92
C TYR A 5 -13.87 7.85 3.58
N LYS A 6 -13.28 8.86 2.95
CA LYS A 6 -13.24 10.24 3.45
C LYS A 6 -14.31 11.10 2.79
N GLY A 7 -14.56 10.91 1.49
CA GLY A 7 -15.49 11.74 0.73
C GLY A 7 -15.11 11.84 -0.75
N VAL A 8 -15.66 12.83 -1.42
CA VAL A 8 -15.30 13.18 -2.82
C VAL A 8 -14.58 14.51 -2.82
N ASN A 9 -13.46 14.60 -3.53
CA ASN A 9 -12.69 15.84 -3.62
C ASN A 9 -13.23 16.81 -4.68
N SER A 10 -12.62 18.00 -4.77
CA SER A 10 -13.03 19.05 -5.73
C SER A 10 -12.93 18.64 -7.19
N ARG A 11 -12.24 17.53 -7.50
CA ARG A 11 -12.12 16.95 -8.85
C ARG A 11 -13.16 15.85 -9.11
N GLY A 12 -14.10 15.63 -8.19
CA GLY A 12 -15.10 14.58 -8.31
C GLY A 12 -14.57 13.16 -8.06
N ARG A 13 -13.38 13.02 -7.47
CA ARG A 13 -12.76 11.70 -7.20
C ARG A 13 -12.98 11.31 -5.74
N ALA A 14 -13.27 10.03 -5.50
CA ALA A 14 -13.34 9.50 -4.15
C ALA A 14 -11.95 9.60 -3.47
N GLU A 15 -11.95 10.04 -2.22
CA GLU A 15 -10.80 10.08 -1.34
C GLU A 15 -11.00 9.09 -0.18
N TRP A 16 -9.89 8.48 0.21
CA TRP A 16 -9.80 7.58 1.34
C TRP A 16 -8.68 8.06 2.26
N ILE A 17 -8.76 7.70 3.54
CA ILE A 17 -7.75 8.03 4.54
C ILE A 17 -7.21 6.75 5.17
N GLU A 18 -5.90 6.55 5.10
CA GLU A 18 -5.19 5.47 5.78
C GLU A 18 -4.70 5.97 7.13
N ARG A 19 -5.43 5.60 8.19
CA ARG A 19 -5.22 6.09 9.55
C ARG A 19 -4.00 5.50 10.23
N ASP A 20 -3.55 4.31 9.82
CA ASP A 20 -2.30 3.74 10.34
C ASP A 20 -1.09 4.63 10.00
N LEU A 21 -1.22 5.47 8.96
CA LEU A 21 -0.21 6.42 8.51
C LEU A 21 -0.32 7.81 9.15
N ALA A 22 -1.13 7.98 10.20
CA ALA A 22 -1.20 9.22 10.97
C ALA A 22 0.17 9.59 11.55
N ARG A 23 0.59 10.85 11.44
CA ARG A 23 1.87 11.36 11.96
C ARG A 23 1.70 12.76 12.56
N PRO A 24 2.66 13.31 13.31
CA PRO A 24 2.50 14.62 13.92
C PRO A 24 2.12 15.74 12.93
N THR A 25 2.57 15.64 11.67
CA THR A 25 2.25 16.59 10.59
C THR A 25 0.97 16.24 9.81
N LEU A 26 0.39 15.07 10.05
CA LEU A 26 -0.81 14.58 9.37
C LEU A 26 -1.60 13.67 10.34
N PRO A 27 -2.27 14.25 11.35
CA PRO A 27 -2.79 13.50 12.50
C PRO A 27 -3.97 12.59 12.15
N GLU A 28 -4.67 12.85 11.05
CA GLU A 28 -5.83 12.05 10.64
C GLU A 28 -5.43 10.81 9.81
N GLY A 29 -4.21 10.76 9.27
CA GLY A 29 -3.78 9.70 8.34
C GLY A 29 -3.51 10.20 6.92
N LEU A 30 -2.96 9.31 6.09
CA LEU A 30 -2.63 9.64 4.70
C LEU A 30 -3.88 9.61 3.82
N VAL A 31 -4.18 10.74 3.18
CA VAL A 31 -5.27 10.82 2.21
C VAL A 31 -4.79 10.35 0.84
N MET A 32 -5.55 9.47 0.19
CA MET A 32 -5.29 8.93 -1.14
C MET A 32 -6.55 9.06 -2.01
N GLU A 33 -6.36 9.37 -3.29
CA GLU A 33 -7.45 9.32 -4.28
C GLU A 33 -7.75 7.87 -4.68
N GLU A 34 -8.95 7.64 -5.21
CA GLU A 34 -9.46 6.33 -5.65
C GLU A 34 -8.47 5.55 -6.54
N TRP A 35 -7.84 6.22 -7.51
CA TRP A 35 -6.87 5.57 -8.41
C TRP A 35 -5.64 5.06 -7.67
N GLN A 36 -5.19 5.75 -6.63
CA GLN A 36 -4.06 5.34 -5.81
C GLN A 36 -4.47 4.20 -4.87
N VAL A 37 -5.69 4.28 -4.31
CA VAL A 37 -6.26 3.21 -3.48
C VAL A 37 -6.37 1.89 -4.24
N ASN A 38 -6.81 1.95 -5.50
CA ASN A 38 -6.91 0.79 -6.39
C ASN A 38 -5.57 0.10 -6.63
N GLN A 39 -4.45 0.80 -6.45
CA GLN A 39 -3.10 0.22 -6.48
C GLN A 39 -2.60 -0.16 -5.09
N TYR A 40 -2.89 0.64 -4.07
CA TYR A 40 -2.43 0.46 -2.70
C TYR A 40 -2.93 -0.83 -2.05
N ILE A 41 -4.24 -1.09 -2.12
CA ILE A 41 -4.87 -2.27 -1.50
C ILE A 41 -4.25 -3.57 -2.02
N PRO A 42 -4.26 -3.85 -3.35
CA PRO A 42 -3.69 -5.11 -3.85
C PRO A 42 -2.18 -5.20 -3.61
N PHE A 43 -1.48 -4.08 -3.54
CA PHE A 43 -0.05 -4.08 -3.23
C PHE A 43 0.21 -4.49 -1.77
N VAL A 44 -0.50 -3.91 -0.81
CA VAL A 44 -0.42 -4.28 0.61
C VAL A 44 -0.80 -5.75 0.81
N ASP A 45 -1.94 -6.17 0.27
CA ASP A 45 -2.44 -7.53 0.43
C ASP A 45 -1.52 -8.56 -0.25
N GLY A 46 -0.98 -8.22 -1.42
CA GLY A 46 0.02 -9.01 -2.12
C GLY A 46 1.26 -9.26 -1.26
N ILE A 47 1.85 -8.20 -0.69
CA ILE A 47 3.03 -8.34 0.15
C ILE A 47 2.72 -9.13 1.42
N ARG A 48 1.59 -8.87 2.08
CA ARG A 48 1.15 -9.62 3.27
C ARG A 48 1.06 -11.12 2.98
N SER A 49 0.54 -11.51 1.81
CA SER A 49 0.44 -12.91 1.41
C SER A 49 1.79 -13.61 1.28
N TYR A 50 2.85 -12.89 0.88
CA TYR A 50 4.20 -13.44 0.77
C TYR A 50 4.97 -13.41 2.10
N ILE A 51 4.83 -12.35 2.90
CA ILE A 51 5.59 -12.23 4.15
C ILE A 51 4.93 -12.98 5.32
N GLY A 52 3.61 -13.21 5.26
CA GLY A 52 2.87 -13.96 6.28
C GLY A 52 2.66 -13.22 7.60
N ARG A 53 2.81 -11.88 7.60
CA ARG A 53 2.49 -11.00 8.73
C ARG A 53 1.94 -9.67 8.22
N ASP A 54 1.38 -8.90 9.13
CA ASP A 54 1.05 -7.51 8.86
C ASP A 54 2.29 -6.66 8.59
N LEU A 55 2.08 -5.64 7.75
CA LEU A 55 3.09 -4.62 7.48
C LEU A 55 3.17 -3.64 8.65
N THR A 56 4.39 -3.27 8.99
CA THR A 56 4.67 -2.17 9.90
C THR A 56 4.21 -0.85 9.30
N LYS A 57 4.07 0.17 10.13
CA LYS A 57 3.73 1.53 9.69
C LYS A 57 4.68 2.07 8.62
N ASP A 58 5.99 1.83 8.78
CA ASP A 58 6.99 2.31 7.83
C ASP A 58 6.88 1.58 6.49
N GLU A 59 6.65 0.26 6.52
CA GLU A 59 6.37 -0.52 5.30
C GLU A 59 5.09 -0.03 4.63
N LEU A 60 3.99 0.18 5.36
CA LEU A 60 2.75 0.75 4.81
C LEU A 60 2.99 2.13 4.20
N ASN A 61 3.83 2.97 4.81
CA ASN A 61 4.16 4.30 4.29
C ASN A 61 4.94 4.20 2.99
N THR A 62 5.91 3.27 2.91
CA THR A 62 6.63 2.97 1.67
C THR A 62 5.69 2.47 0.57
N ILE A 63 4.78 1.56 0.88
CA ILE A 63 3.82 1.05 -0.10
C ILE A 63 2.85 2.13 -0.57
N ALA A 64 2.38 3.00 0.33
CA ALA A 64 1.51 4.12 -0.04
C ALA A 64 2.21 5.10 -0.98
N TRP A 65 3.50 5.39 -0.72
CA TRP A 65 4.33 6.19 -1.61
C TRP A 65 4.52 5.51 -2.98
N LEU A 66 4.80 4.20 -3.01
CA LEU A 66 4.95 3.43 -4.26
C LEU A 66 3.65 3.30 -5.05
N ALA A 67 2.49 3.25 -4.40
CA ALA A 67 1.18 3.19 -5.05
C ALA A 67 0.85 4.44 -5.89
N GLY A 68 1.62 5.52 -5.73
CA GLY A 68 1.52 6.71 -6.58
C GLY A 68 2.27 6.61 -7.91
N TYR A 69 3.05 5.55 -8.15
CA TYR A 69 3.81 5.33 -9.38
C TYR A 69 3.00 4.55 -10.42
N GLU A 70 3.59 4.36 -11.60
CA GLU A 70 3.03 3.51 -12.65
C GLU A 70 2.90 2.05 -12.19
N GLN A 71 1.84 1.38 -12.64
CA GLN A 71 1.59 -0.04 -12.38
C GLN A 71 2.77 -0.95 -12.76
N SER A 72 3.54 -0.57 -13.79
CA SER A 72 4.77 -1.27 -14.22
C SER A 72 5.81 -1.36 -13.08
N THR A 73 5.98 -0.27 -12.33
CA THR A 73 6.90 -0.18 -11.18
C THR A 73 6.43 -1.11 -10.06
N ILE A 74 5.13 -1.09 -9.75
CA ILE A 74 4.51 -1.96 -8.75
C ILE A 74 4.69 -3.43 -9.12
N ASN A 75 4.42 -3.79 -10.38
CA ASN A 75 4.56 -5.16 -10.89
C ASN A 75 6.00 -5.68 -10.79
N ASN A 76 6.99 -4.83 -11.09
CA ASN A 76 8.40 -5.18 -10.96
C ASN A 76 8.77 -5.47 -9.51
N ILE A 77 8.34 -4.63 -8.56
CA ILE A 77 8.62 -4.83 -7.13
C ILE A 77 7.94 -6.11 -6.63
N MET A 78 6.67 -6.33 -6.98
CA MET A 78 5.95 -7.56 -6.62
C MET A 78 6.62 -8.82 -7.18
N SER A 79 7.17 -8.75 -8.40
CA SER A 79 7.92 -9.86 -9.00
C SER A 79 9.19 -10.19 -8.20
N LEU A 80 9.92 -9.18 -7.72
CA LEU A 80 11.09 -9.37 -6.86
C LEU A 80 10.72 -10.01 -5.52
N ILE A 81 9.66 -9.52 -4.86
CA ILE A 81 9.18 -10.05 -3.58
C ILE A 81 8.76 -11.52 -3.73
N LYS A 82 8.02 -11.83 -4.78
CA LYS A 82 7.61 -13.21 -5.09
C LYS A 82 8.82 -14.13 -5.30
N ALA A 83 9.80 -13.69 -6.08
CA ALA A 83 11.00 -14.48 -6.34
C ALA A 83 11.79 -14.77 -5.05
N ALA A 84 11.94 -13.77 -4.17
CA ALA A 84 12.62 -13.93 -2.89
C ALA A 84 11.87 -14.91 -1.96
N ASN A 85 10.54 -14.83 -1.91
CA ASN A 85 9.71 -15.75 -1.12
C ASN A 85 9.86 -17.21 -1.60
N LEU A 86 9.81 -17.44 -2.92
CA LEU A 86 9.99 -18.77 -3.51
C LEU A 86 11.36 -19.36 -3.17
N GLN A 87 12.44 -18.58 -3.25
CA GLN A 87 13.78 -19.03 -2.87
C GLN A 87 13.88 -19.38 -1.38
N GLY A 88 13.30 -18.55 -0.50
CA GLY A 88 13.30 -18.80 0.94
C GLY A 88 12.53 -20.07 1.33
N ASN A 89 11.52 -20.44 0.55
CA ASN A 89 10.77 -21.70 0.74
C ASN A 89 11.50 -22.93 0.18
N VAL A 90 12.35 -22.78 -0.83
CA VAL A 90 13.17 -23.88 -1.38
C VAL A 90 14.34 -24.24 -0.47
N GLN A 91 14.81 -23.31 0.36
CA GLN A 91 15.95 -23.50 1.27
C GLN A 91 15.57 -23.95 2.70
N ARG A 92 14.27 -24.11 3.00
CA ARG A 92 13.77 -24.60 4.30
C ARG A 92 13.30 -26.05 4.18
#